data_AF-A0A851WZJ9-F1
#
_entry.id   AF-A0A851WZJ9-F1
#
_cell.length_a   1.000
_cell.length_b   1.000
_cell.length_c   1.000
_cell.angle_alpha   90.00
_cell.angle_beta   90.00
_cell.angle_gamma   90.00
#
_symmetry.space_group_name_H-M   'P 1'
#
loop_
_entity.id
_entity.type
_entity.pdbx_description
1 polymer ?
#
loop_
_entity_poly.entity_id
_entity_poly.type
_entity_poly.pdbx_seq_one_letter_code
_entity_poly.pdbx_strand_id
1 'polypeptide(L)'
;EEEEEGSREEAEDGAADEEDEDEDEERAEGVAGRFLALERALSEQLRALPPPGPPVALVYAPLEYAWEPHRDFVRRYCRGPKAVLFLGMNPGPFGMAQTGVPFGEAWHVREWLRVSGSVLKPPQEHPKRPVLGLRCPRAEVS
;
A
#
# COMPACT_ATOMS: atom_id res chain seq x y z
N GLU A 1 32.39 -56.42 28.28
CA GLU A 1 32.66 -55.25 29.13
C GLU A 1 33.04 -54.15 28.15
N GLU A 2 32.03 -53.55 27.48
CA GLU A 2 31.22 -52.39 27.94
C GLU A 2 32.07 -51.11 27.90
N GLU A 3 31.70 -49.95 27.34
CA GLU A 3 30.54 -49.35 26.66
C GLU A 3 31.10 -48.02 26.09
N GLU A 4 30.54 -47.48 24.99
CA GLU A 4 30.10 -46.07 24.89
C GLU A 4 29.52 -45.80 23.49
N GLU A 5 28.20 -45.92 23.41
CA GLU A 5 27.36 -45.20 22.44
C GLU A 5 27.37 -43.70 22.77
N GLY A 6 27.60 -42.86 21.77
CA GLY A 6 27.55 -41.41 21.88
C GLY A 6 26.93 -40.81 20.62
N SER A 7 25.61 -40.70 20.63
CA SER A 7 24.76 -40.02 19.65
C SER A 7 25.18 -38.59 19.34
N ARG A 8 25.09 -38.17 18.07
CA ARG A 8 24.57 -36.84 17.72
C ARG A 8 24.06 -36.81 16.29
N GLU A 9 22.77 -37.04 16.16
CA GLU A 9 21.97 -36.79 14.97
C GLU A 9 21.32 -35.42 15.19
N GLU A 10 21.92 -34.35 14.70
CA GLU A 10 21.34 -32.99 14.69
C GLU A 10 21.92 -32.23 13.51
N ALA A 11 21.21 -32.18 12.37
CA ALA A 11 21.23 -31.08 11.39
C ALA A 11 20.37 -31.40 10.15
N GLU A 12 19.03 -31.50 10.27
CA GLU A 12 18.15 -31.53 9.08
C GLU A 12 16.84 -30.74 9.26
N ASP A 13 16.76 -29.78 10.18
CA ASP A 13 15.49 -29.08 10.50
C ASP A 13 15.48 -27.58 10.13
N GLY A 14 16.38 -27.14 9.24
CA GLY A 14 16.52 -25.71 8.88
C GLY A 14 16.29 -25.37 7.40
N ALA A 15 16.12 -26.36 6.52
CA ALA A 15 16.02 -26.12 5.07
C ALA A 15 14.57 -26.04 4.57
N ALA A 16 13.62 -26.70 5.25
CA ALA A 16 12.21 -26.69 4.86
C ALA A 16 11.52 -25.34 5.14
N ASP A 17 11.88 -24.67 6.23
CA ASP A 17 11.30 -23.37 6.60
C ASP A 17 11.76 -22.23 5.67
N GLU A 18 13.00 -22.25 5.16
CA GLU A 18 13.50 -21.20 4.26
C GLU A 18 12.91 -21.32 2.84
N GLU A 19 12.74 -22.54 2.30
CA GLU A 19 12.11 -22.76 0.98
C GLU A 19 10.63 -22.36 0.98
N ASP A 20 9.90 -22.65 2.06
CA ASP A 20 8.49 -22.26 2.22
C ASP A 20 8.33 -20.73 2.39
N GLU A 21 9.26 -20.06 3.10
CA GLU A 21 9.26 -18.60 3.25
C GLU A 21 9.54 -17.88 1.92
N ASP A 22 10.45 -18.40 1.10
CA ASP A 22 10.77 -17.87 -0.23
C ASP A 22 9.59 -18.00 -1.20
N GLU A 23 8.90 -19.16 -1.22
CA GLU A 23 7.69 -19.36 -2.04
C GLU A 23 6.54 -18.43 -1.63
N ASP A 24 6.35 -18.23 -0.32
CA ASP A 24 5.34 -17.30 0.20
C ASP A 24 5.68 -15.84 -0.11
N GLU A 25 6.97 -15.47 -0.11
CA GLU A 25 7.42 -14.14 -0.49
C GLU A 25 7.27 -13.89 -2.01
N GLU A 26 7.59 -14.87 -2.86
CA GLU A 26 7.35 -14.79 -4.30
C GLU A 26 5.85 -14.68 -4.62
N ARG A 27 5.01 -15.47 -3.94
CA ARG A 27 3.55 -15.42 -4.09
C ARG A 27 2.99 -14.08 -3.61
N ALA A 28 3.55 -13.53 -2.54
CA ALA A 28 3.21 -12.22 -1.99
C ALA A 28 3.51 -11.08 -2.97
N GLU A 29 4.72 -11.04 -3.53
CA GLU A 29 5.07 -10.07 -4.57
C GLU A 29 4.21 -10.28 -5.82
N GLY A 30 3.82 -11.53 -6.10
CA GLY A 30 2.89 -11.87 -7.17
C GLY A 30 1.49 -11.24 -7.01
N VAL A 31 0.88 -11.32 -5.83
CA VAL A 31 -0.46 -10.73 -5.58
C VAL A 31 -0.38 -9.20 -5.55
N ALA A 32 0.57 -8.65 -4.79
CA ALA A 32 0.75 -7.20 -4.67
C ALA A 32 1.09 -6.56 -6.02
N GLY A 33 1.99 -7.18 -6.79
CA GLY A 33 2.39 -6.71 -8.12
C GLY A 33 1.21 -6.68 -9.11
N ARG A 34 0.37 -7.73 -9.11
CA ARG A 34 -0.85 -7.76 -9.94
C ARG A 34 -1.85 -6.69 -9.52
N PHE A 35 -2.05 -6.46 -8.22
CA PHE A 35 -2.95 -5.41 -7.73
C PHE A 35 -2.49 -4.02 -8.18
N LEU A 36 -1.21 -3.69 -7.98
CA LEU A 36 -0.62 -2.42 -8.40
C LEU A 36 -0.67 -2.22 -9.92
N ALA A 37 -0.50 -3.29 -10.70
CA ALA A 37 -0.63 -3.24 -12.16
C ALA A 37 -2.07 -2.90 -12.59
N LEU A 38 -3.08 -3.48 -11.93
CA LEU A 38 -4.48 -3.15 -12.17
C LEU A 38 -4.80 -1.69 -11.85
N GLU A 39 -4.28 -1.17 -10.73
CA GLU A 39 -4.49 0.23 -10.36
C GLU A 39 -3.83 1.21 -11.33
N ARG A 40 -2.65 0.87 -11.85
CA ARG A 40 -1.99 1.65 -12.92
C ARG A 40 -2.80 1.65 -14.21
N ALA A 41 -3.26 0.47 -14.65
CA ALA A 41 -4.09 0.35 -15.83
C ALA A 41 -5.40 1.15 -15.68
N LEU A 42 -6.04 1.09 -14.51
CA LEU A 42 -7.22 1.89 -14.21
C LEU A 42 -6.90 3.40 -14.23
N SER A 43 -5.77 3.81 -13.65
CA SER A 43 -5.33 5.21 -13.65
C SER A 43 -5.06 5.73 -15.07
N GLU A 44 -4.55 4.89 -15.98
CA GLU A 44 -4.45 5.21 -17.41
C GLU A 44 -5.82 5.39 -18.06
N GLN A 45 -6.76 4.49 -17.79
CA GLN A 45 -8.13 4.59 -18.32
C GLN A 45 -8.85 5.85 -17.81
N LEU A 46 -8.70 6.19 -16.54
CA LEU A 46 -9.30 7.40 -15.95
C LEU A 46 -8.71 8.68 -16.56
N ARG A 47 -7.39 8.73 -16.79
CA ARG A 47 -6.74 9.86 -17.47
C ARG A 47 -7.21 10.05 -18.91
N ALA A 48 -7.61 8.96 -19.58
CA ALA A 48 -8.12 9.02 -20.95
C ALA A 48 -9.58 9.48 -21.04
N LEU A 49 -10.30 9.59 -19.91
CA LEU A 49 -11.65 10.14 -19.91
C LEU A 49 -11.64 11.63 -20.29
N PRO A 50 -12.69 12.12 -20.97
CA PRO A 50 -12.87 13.54 -21.16
C PRO A 50 -12.86 14.28 -19.81
N PRO A 51 -12.24 15.47 -19.72
CA PRO A 51 -12.27 16.26 -18.51
C PRO A 51 -13.72 16.49 -18.03
N PRO A 52 -14.00 16.36 -16.73
CA PRO A 52 -15.34 16.59 -16.23
C PRO A 52 -15.77 18.03 -16.49
N GLY A 53 -17.04 18.20 -16.86
CA GLY A 53 -17.64 19.52 -17.03
C GLY A 53 -17.94 20.21 -15.69
N PRO A 54 -18.42 21.46 -15.74
CA PRO A 54 -18.93 22.16 -14.56
C PRO A 54 -19.96 21.31 -13.79
N PRO A 55 -19.97 21.34 -12.44
CA PRO A 55 -19.25 22.27 -11.56
C PRO A 55 -17.85 21.78 -11.11
N VAL A 56 -17.28 20.75 -11.74
CA VAL A 56 -15.97 20.21 -11.31
C VAL A 56 -14.86 21.17 -11.70
N ALA A 57 -14.20 21.76 -10.69
CA ALA A 57 -13.11 22.70 -10.90
C ALA A 57 -11.73 22.05 -10.94
N LEU A 58 -11.51 21.00 -10.14
CA LEU A 58 -10.24 20.29 -10.02
C LEU A 58 -10.47 18.80 -9.77
N VAL A 59 -9.54 17.98 -10.25
CA VAL A 59 -9.50 16.53 -10.05
C VAL A 59 -8.16 16.17 -9.44
N TYR A 60 -8.19 15.40 -8.34
CA TYR A 60 -6.98 14.93 -7.67
C TYR A 60 -6.90 13.42 -7.86
N ALA A 61 -5.73 12.92 -8.26
CA ALA A 61 -5.45 11.50 -8.42
C ALA A 61 -4.33 11.07 -7.45
N PRO A 62 -4.65 10.66 -6.21
CA PRO A 62 -3.63 10.31 -5.22
C PRO A 62 -2.70 9.16 -5.65
N LEU A 63 -3.19 8.25 -6.51
CA LEU A 63 -2.36 7.18 -7.06
C LEU A 63 -1.27 7.69 -8.02
N GLU A 64 -1.31 8.95 -8.43
CA GLU A 64 -0.22 9.58 -9.20
C GLU A 64 0.79 10.26 -8.27
N TYR A 65 0.33 11.18 -7.43
CA TYR A 65 1.24 12.01 -6.62
C TYR A 65 1.64 11.38 -5.27
N ALA A 66 0.89 10.41 -4.75
CA ALA A 66 1.19 9.67 -3.52
C ALA A 66 1.45 8.18 -3.80
N TRP A 67 2.01 7.88 -4.99
CA TRP A 67 2.25 6.50 -5.43
C TRP A 67 3.23 5.74 -4.53
N GLU A 68 4.28 6.40 -4.01
CA GLU A 68 5.27 5.72 -3.18
C GLU A 68 4.67 5.14 -1.88
N PRO A 69 3.99 5.93 -1.02
CA PRO A 69 3.36 5.37 0.17
C PRO A 69 2.23 4.41 -0.16
N HIS A 70 1.48 4.63 -1.24
CA HIS A 70 0.47 3.66 -1.69
C HIS A 70 1.09 2.30 -2.05
N ARG A 71 2.18 2.30 -2.83
CA ARG A 71 2.92 1.09 -3.20
C ARG A 71 3.50 0.37 -1.98
N ASP A 72 4.06 1.12 -1.03
CA ASP A 72 4.56 0.57 0.23
C ASP A 72 3.43 -0.11 1.04
N PHE A 73 2.27 0.55 1.16
CA PHE A 73 1.08 -0.04 1.78
C PHE A 73 0.65 -1.35 1.11
N VAL A 74 0.51 -1.37 -0.22
CA VAL A 74 0.06 -2.57 -0.94
C VAL A 74 1.07 -3.71 -0.80
N ARG A 75 2.37 -3.46 -0.97
CA ARG A 75 3.39 -4.51 -0.80
C ARG A 75 3.43 -5.06 0.62
N ARG A 76 3.28 -4.20 1.63
CA ARG A 76 3.29 -4.60 3.03
C ARG A 76 2.09 -5.46 3.41
N TYR A 77 0.89 -5.16 2.90
CA TYR A 77 -0.35 -5.76 3.39
C TYR A 77 -1.07 -6.69 2.40
N CYS A 78 -0.74 -6.65 1.11
CA CYS A 78 -1.34 -7.47 0.05
C CYS A 78 -0.48 -8.70 -0.32
N ARG A 79 0.13 -9.34 0.69
CA ARG A 79 1.03 -10.50 0.54
C ARG A 79 0.36 -11.82 0.13
N GLY A 80 -0.92 -11.82 -0.22
CA GLY A 80 -1.66 -13.05 -0.47
C GLY A 80 -3.15 -12.81 -0.69
N PRO A 81 -3.91 -13.86 -1.08
CA PRO A 81 -5.35 -13.76 -1.29
C PRO A 81 -6.07 -13.31 -0.01
N LYS A 82 -7.12 -12.50 -0.16
CA LYS A 82 -7.93 -11.99 0.95
C LYS A 82 -9.36 -12.53 0.84
N ALA A 83 -9.87 -13.09 1.93
CA ALA A 83 -11.26 -13.56 1.99
C ALA A 83 -12.28 -12.40 2.05
N VAL A 84 -11.84 -11.23 2.53
CA VAL A 84 -12.67 -10.05 2.73
C VAL A 84 -11.99 -8.84 2.10
N LEU A 85 -12.76 -8.02 1.38
CA LEU A 85 -12.35 -6.73 0.84
C LEU A 85 -13.25 -5.63 1.43
N PHE A 86 -12.64 -4.69 2.14
CA PHE A 86 -13.31 -3.46 2.54
C PHE A 86 -13.21 -2.45 1.41
N LEU A 87 -14.36 -1.92 0.96
CA LEU A 87 -14.43 -1.02 -0.19
C LEU A 87 -15.10 0.30 0.21
N GLY A 88 -14.33 1.39 0.15
CA GLY A 88 -14.86 2.76 0.25
C GLY A 88 -15.35 3.30 -1.09
N MET A 89 -15.86 4.54 -1.09
CA MET A 89 -16.28 5.20 -2.34
C MET A 89 -15.10 5.85 -3.07
N ASN A 90 -14.42 6.79 -2.43
CA ASN A 90 -13.35 7.59 -3.01
C ASN A 90 -12.51 8.28 -1.92
N PRO A 91 -11.31 8.80 -2.25
CA PRO A 91 -10.44 9.48 -1.30
C PRO A 91 -11.12 10.66 -0.59
N GLY A 92 -11.02 10.68 0.74
CA GLY A 92 -11.29 11.87 1.55
C GLY A 92 -10.12 12.88 1.49
N PRO A 93 -10.38 14.17 1.72
CA PRO A 93 -9.38 15.23 1.54
C PRO A 93 -8.26 15.24 2.59
N PHE A 94 -8.43 14.55 3.73
CA PHE A 94 -7.45 14.54 4.82
C PHE A 94 -6.85 13.16 5.13
N GLY A 95 -7.38 12.08 4.54
CA GLY A 95 -6.75 10.76 4.57
C GLY A 95 -6.09 10.42 3.24
N MET A 96 -6.74 9.62 2.40
CA MET A 96 -6.11 9.07 1.20
C MET A 96 -5.58 10.13 0.22
N ALA A 97 -6.23 11.31 0.11
CA ALA A 97 -5.69 12.40 -0.72
C ALA A 97 -4.39 13.02 -0.17
N GLN A 98 -4.03 12.72 1.07
CA GLN A 98 -2.78 13.14 1.69
C GLN A 98 -1.75 12.02 1.67
N THR A 99 -2.19 10.77 1.86
CA THR A 99 -1.29 9.66 2.21
C THR A 99 -1.17 8.60 1.13
N GLY A 100 -2.09 8.55 0.17
CA GLY A 100 -2.20 7.45 -0.79
C GLY A 100 -2.80 6.17 -0.21
N VAL A 101 -3.07 6.09 1.09
CA VAL A 101 -3.62 4.89 1.74
C VAL A 101 -5.14 5.00 1.90
N PRO A 102 -5.94 3.99 1.54
CA PRO A 102 -7.40 3.99 1.77
C PRO A 102 -7.73 4.20 3.25
N PHE A 103 -8.69 5.10 3.54
CA PHE A 103 -9.00 5.55 4.92
C PHE A 103 -7.76 6.03 5.72
N GLY A 104 -6.73 6.49 5.00
CA GLY A 104 -5.40 6.68 5.56
C GLY A 104 -5.20 8.02 6.24
N GLU A 105 -5.72 8.18 7.45
CA GLU A 105 -5.35 9.31 8.33
C GLU A 105 -3.83 9.29 8.59
N ALA A 106 -3.19 10.47 8.50
CA ALA A 106 -1.74 10.58 8.41
C ALA A 106 -0.98 10.00 9.61
N TRP A 107 -1.49 10.17 10.83
CA TRP A 107 -0.87 9.59 12.02
C TRP A 107 -0.94 8.06 11.99
N HIS A 108 -2.11 7.47 11.73
CA HIS A 108 -2.26 6.01 11.66
C HIS A 108 -1.41 5.40 10.53
N VAL A 109 -1.36 6.05 9.37
CA VAL A 109 -0.52 5.58 8.25
C VAL A 109 0.96 5.54 8.64
N ARG A 110 1.47 6.58 9.30
CA ARG A 110 2.89 6.69 9.65
C ARG A 110 3.27 5.88 10.90
N GLU A 111 2.45 5.95 11.94
CA GLU A 111 2.79 5.41 13.26
C GLU A 111 2.28 3.99 13.48
N TRP A 112 1.14 3.63 12.90
CA TRP A 112 0.55 2.30 13.07
C TRP A 112 0.84 1.38 11.88
N LEU A 113 0.49 1.82 10.66
CA LEU A 113 0.76 1.05 9.44
C LEU A 113 2.24 1.08 9.01
N ARG A 114 3.02 2.00 9.58
CA ARG A 114 4.46 2.17 9.27
C ARG A 114 4.74 2.32 7.77
N VAL A 115 3.81 2.97 7.08
CA VAL A 115 3.92 3.26 5.65
C VAL A 115 4.72 4.56 5.46
N SER A 116 5.62 4.54 4.48
CA SER A 116 6.54 5.62 4.18
C SER A 116 6.65 5.86 2.68
N GLY A 117 7.11 7.04 2.29
CA GLY A 117 7.29 7.41 0.89
C GLY A 117 7.10 8.91 0.67
N SER A 118 7.54 9.39 -0.48
CA SER A 118 7.31 10.77 -0.88
C SER A 118 5.88 10.96 -1.39
N VAL A 119 5.30 12.11 -1.01
CA VAL A 119 4.01 12.59 -1.53
C VAL A 119 4.31 13.88 -2.28
N LEU A 120 4.11 13.83 -3.60
CA LEU A 120 4.22 14.97 -4.50
C LEU A 120 2.95 15.82 -4.47
N LYS A 121 2.95 16.89 -5.26
CA LYS A 121 1.77 17.74 -5.45
C LYS A 121 1.00 17.33 -6.71
N PRO A 122 -0.34 17.42 -6.72
CA PRO A 122 -1.09 17.34 -7.96
C PRO A 122 -0.74 18.56 -8.86
N PRO A 123 -1.00 18.49 -10.18
CA PRO A 123 -0.68 19.58 -11.11
C PRO A 123 -1.29 20.94 -10.72
N GLN A 124 -2.47 20.92 -10.09
CA GLN A 124 -3.18 22.09 -9.59
C GLN A 124 -3.80 21.80 -8.22
N GLU A 125 -3.67 22.74 -7.29
CA GLU A 125 -4.26 22.65 -5.96
C GLU A 125 -5.28 23.76 -5.72
N HIS A 126 -6.43 23.41 -5.15
CA HIS A 126 -7.31 24.42 -4.57
C HIS A 126 -6.68 24.94 -3.27
N PRO A 127 -6.65 26.27 -3.03
CA PRO A 127 -6.04 26.83 -1.82
C PRO A 127 -6.60 26.28 -0.50
N LYS A 128 -7.90 25.91 -0.47
CA LYS A 128 -8.56 25.29 0.70
C LYS A 128 -8.39 23.77 0.81
N ARG A 129 -7.69 23.13 -0.14
CA ARG A 129 -7.44 21.67 -0.18
C ARG A 129 -5.99 21.39 -0.61
N PRO A 130 -4.97 21.87 0.14
CA PRO A 130 -3.59 21.53 -0.15
C PRO A 130 -3.30 20.08 0.22
N VAL A 131 -2.39 19.45 -0.53
CA VAL A 131 -1.76 18.17 -0.23
C VAL A 131 -0.49 18.41 0.58
N LEU A 132 -0.52 18.03 1.86
CA LEU A 132 0.57 18.20 2.83
C LEU A 132 1.31 16.87 3.10
N GLY A 133 0.84 15.76 2.53
CA GLY A 133 1.48 14.46 2.64
C GLY A 133 1.26 13.78 3.99
N LEU A 134 2.17 12.85 4.35
CA LEU A 134 2.20 12.13 5.62
C LEU A 134 2.42 13.00 6.87
N ARG A 135 2.56 14.32 6.69
CA ARG A 135 2.66 15.32 7.76
C ARG A 135 1.42 16.22 7.84
N CYS A 136 0.34 15.88 7.14
CA CYS A 136 -0.93 16.60 7.27
C CYS A 136 -1.35 16.65 8.76
N PRO A 137 -1.54 17.85 9.35
CA PRO A 137 -1.90 17.98 10.77
C PRO A 137 -3.39 17.78 11.03
N ARG A 138 -4.19 17.61 9.97
CA ARG A 138 -5.63 17.44 10.05
C ARG A 138 -5.96 15.95 10.06
N ALA A 139 -6.71 15.53 11.08
CA ALA A 139 -7.26 14.18 11.13
C ALA A 139 -8.46 14.05 10.19
N GLU A 140 -8.58 12.88 9.56
CA GLU A 140 -9.81 12.41 8.93
C GLU A 140 -10.60 11.63 9.98
N VAL A 141 -11.91 11.93 10.12
CA VAL A 141 -12.77 11.33 11.17
C VAL A 141 -13.46 10.05 10.69
N SER A 142 -13.58 9.90 9.36
CA SER A 142 -14.25 8.78 8.69
C SER A 142 -13.56 7.44 8.90
#